data_AF-A0A6B2UXL8-F1
#
_entry.id   AF-A0A6B2UXL8-F1
#
_cell.length_a   1.000
_cell.length_b   1.000
_cell.length_c   1.000
_cell.angle_alpha   90.00
_cell.angle_beta   90.00
_cell.angle_gamma   90.00
#
_symmetry.space_group_name_H-M   'P 1'
#
loop_
_entity.id
_entity.type
_entity.pdbx_description
1 polymer ?
#
loop_
_entity_poly.entity_id
_entity_poly.type
_entity_poly.pdbx_seq_one_letter_code
_entity_poly.pdbx_strand_id
1 'polypeptide(L)'
;AADTLLVASGGGTVLATTLEKIVGEAEKAQRRTVRTVDVAPASAGDFDGLSSFYLVVGWSVGGYLCASILAVSAGARPAGPRRAAIRLAA
;
A
#
# COMPACT_ATOMS: atom_id res chain seq x y z
N ALA A 1 -16.55 -22.35 27.72
CA ALA A 1 -15.94 -21.06 27.29
C ALA A 1 -16.13 -20.94 25.79
N ALA A 2 -16.39 -19.74 25.26
CA ALA A 2 -16.49 -19.53 23.80
C ALA A 2 -15.10 -19.20 23.26
N ASP A 3 -14.72 -19.83 22.14
CA ASP A 3 -13.43 -19.57 21.50
C ASP A 3 -13.41 -18.13 20.98
N THR A 4 -12.27 -17.44 21.08
CA THR A 4 -12.12 -16.04 20.66
C THR A 4 -11.02 -15.91 19.62
N LEU A 5 -11.36 -15.34 18.47
CA LEU A 5 -10.42 -14.99 17.42
C LEU A 5 -10.04 -13.51 17.54
N LEU A 6 -8.77 -13.23 17.77
CA LEU A 6 -8.24 -11.87 17.77
C LEU A 6 -7.71 -11.53 16.37
N VAL A 7 -8.18 -10.41 15.81
CA VAL A 7 -7.71 -9.87 14.51
C VAL A 7 -7.24 -8.43 14.67
N ALA A 8 -6.48 -7.93 13.70
CA ALA A 8 -5.99 -6.56 13.65
C ALA A 8 -6.20 -6.03 12.23
N SER A 9 -7.42 -5.59 11.90
CA SER A 9 -7.74 -5.21 10.51
C SER A 9 -6.96 -3.98 10.03
N GLY A 10 -6.47 -3.14 10.93
CA GLY A 10 -5.60 -2.00 10.61
C GLY A 10 -4.26 -2.41 9.96
N GLY A 11 -3.82 -3.66 10.13
CA GLY A 11 -2.66 -4.22 9.42
C GLY A 11 -3.01 -4.85 8.06
N GLY A 12 -4.30 -5.03 7.77
CA GLY A 12 -4.79 -5.64 6.54
C GLY A 12 -6.17 -6.26 6.70
N THR A 13 -7.22 -5.59 6.24
CA THR A 13 -8.61 -6.07 6.33
C THR A 13 -8.83 -7.38 5.59
N VAL A 14 -8.17 -7.58 4.45
CA VAL A 14 -8.26 -8.83 3.67
C VAL A 14 -7.76 -10.02 4.51
N LEU A 15 -6.66 -9.85 5.23
CA LEU A 15 -6.14 -10.89 6.12
C LEU A 15 -7.13 -11.17 7.26
N ALA A 16 -7.62 -10.13 7.94
CA ALA A 16 -8.55 -10.25 9.07
C ALA A 16 -9.86 -10.98 8.67
N THR A 17 -10.47 -10.56 7.57
CA THR A 17 -11.73 -11.14 7.07
C THR A 17 -11.55 -12.55 6.54
N THR A 18 -10.39 -12.86 5.93
CA THR A 18 -10.07 -14.23 5.49
C THR A 18 -9.90 -15.15 6.69
N LEU A 19 -9.20 -14.70 7.73
CA LEU A 19 -9.01 -15.47 8.95
C LEU A 19 -10.33 -15.75 9.67
N GLU A 20 -11.20 -14.74 9.78
CA GLU A 20 -12.55 -14.91 10.32
C GLU A 20 -13.37 -15.95 9.56
N LYS A 21 -13.32 -15.94 8.21
CA LYS A 21 -14.00 -16.96 7.39
C LYS A 21 -13.46 -18.36 7.64
N ILE A 22 -12.14 -18.54 7.53
CA ILE A 22 -11.50 -19.86 7.67
C ILE A 22 -11.77 -20.44 9.06
N VAL A 23 -11.58 -19.64 10.11
CA VAL A 23 -11.83 -20.09 11.48
C VAL A 23 -13.32 -20.33 11.71
N GLY A 24 -14.19 -19.46 11.23
CA GLY A 24 -15.64 -19.65 11.34
C GLY A 24 -16.11 -20.96 10.67
N GLU A 25 -15.58 -21.30 9.50
CA GLU A 25 -15.86 -22.57 8.82
C GLU A 25 -15.33 -23.78 9.60
N ALA A 26 -14.09 -23.69 10.11
CA ALA A 26 -13.47 -24.76 10.90
C ALA A 26 -14.23 -25.04 12.21
N GLU A 27 -14.67 -24.00 12.90
CA GLU A 27 -15.42 -24.11 14.16
C GLU A 27 -16.84 -24.63 13.93
N LYS A 28 -17.50 -24.18 12.86
CA LYS A 28 -18.81 -24.68 12.45
C LYS A 28 -18.77 -26.17 12.13
N ALA A 29 -17.72 -26.64 11.45
CA ALA A 29 -17.52 -28.07 11.19
C ALA A 29 -17.42 -28.90 12.48
N GLN A 30 -16.93 -28.29 13.56
CA GLN A 30 -16.82 -28.91 14.89
C GLN A 30 -18.03 -28.64 15.80
N ARG A 31 -19.08 -27.99 15.30
CA ARG A 31 -20.25 -27.55 16.08
C ARG A 31 -19.89 -26.65 17.26
N ARG A 32 -18.81 -25.88 17.13
CA ARG A 32 -18.37 -24.87 18.09
C ARG A 32 -18.70 -23.47 17.58
N THR A 33 -18.63 -22.50 18.48
CA THR A 33 -18.84 -21.08 18.17
C THR A 33 -17.58 -20.29 18.46
N VAL A 34 -17.28 -19.32 17.61
CA VAL A 34 -16.15 -18.40 17.75
C VAL A 34 -16.62 -16.96 17.77
N ARG A 35 -16.05 -16.17 18.66
CA ARG A 35 -16.24 -14.72 18.74
C ARG A 35 -15.02 -14.02 18.16
N THR A 36 -15.21 -13.21 17.13
CA THR A 36 -14.15 -12.36 16.59
C THR A 36 -14.05 -11.05 17.37
N VAL A 37 -12.84 -10.63 17.73
CA VAL A 37 -12.54 -9.33 18.34
C VAL A 37 -11.41 -8.69 17.55
N ASP A 38 -11.69 -7.53 16.96
CA ASP A 38 -10.66 -6.71 16.34
C ASP A 38 -10.00 -5.82 17.39
N VAL A 39 -8.71 -6.04 17.65
CA VAL A 39 -7.94 -5.32 18.66
C VAL A 39 -7.24 -4.08 18.10
N ALA A 40 -7.17 -3.95 16.77
CA ALA A 40 -6.56 -2.82 16.09
C ALA A 40 -7.33 -2.57 14.78
N PRO A 41 -8.53 -1.95 14.87
CA PRO A 41 -9.42 -1.81 13.73
C PRO A 41 -8.86 -0.84 12.68
N ALA A 42 -9.13 -1.14 11.41
CA ALA A 42 -8.91 -0.20 10.32
C ALA A 42 -9.79 1.05 10.49
N SER A 43 -9.33 2.17 9.93
CA SER A 43 -10.09 3.43 9.97
C SER A 43 -11.40 3.28 9.20
N ALA A 44 -12.52 3.69 9.81
CA ALA A 44 -13.82 3.67 9.14
C ALA A 44 -13.89 4.63 7.93
N GLY A 45 -13.01 5.64 7.88
CA GLY A 45 -12.90 6.58 6.76
C GLY A 45 -11.86 6.18 5.70
N ASP A 46 -11.05 5.15 5.97
CA ASP A 46 -10.01 4.65 5.07
C ASP A 46 -9.94 3.12 5.18
N PHE A 47 -11.02 2.48 4.73
CA PHE A 47 -11.06 1.03 4.63
C PHE A 47 -9.90 0.55 3.74
N ASP A 48 -9.16 -0.44 4.22
CA ASP A 48 -8.00 -1.05 3.55
C ASP A 48 -6.75 -0.15 3.39
N GLY A 49 -6.69 1.01 4.06
CA GLY A 49 -5.51 1.87 4.01
C GLY A 49 -5.23 2.49 2.64
N LEU A 50 -6.26 2.55 1.78
CA LEU A 50 -6.17 2.99 0.38
C LEU A 50 -5.65 4.43 0.27
N SER A 51 -5.94 5.29 1.23
CA SER A 51 -5.50 6.68 1.21
C SER A 51 -3.98 6.78 1.24
N SER A 52 -3.34 6.03 2.14
CA SER A 52 -1.87 5.98 2.21
C SER A 52 -1.26 5.35 0.95
N PHE A 53 -1.89 4.29 0.42
CA PHE A 53 -1.46 3.63 -0.81
C PHE A 53 -1.51 4.59 -2.01
N TYR A 54 -2.65 5.25 -2.24
CA TYR A 54 -2.81 6.17 -3.36
C TYR A 54 -1.99 7.45 -3.20
N LEU A 55 -1.70 7.89 -1.97
CA LEU A 55 -0.74 8.96 -1.73
C LEU A 55 0.64 8.59 -2.25
N VAL A 56 1.15 7.39 -1.93
CA VAL A 56 2.46 6.92 -2.39
C VAL A 56 2.48 6.72 -3.91
N VAL A 57 1.42 6.15 -4.48
CA VAL A 57 1.27 6.01 -5.94
C VAL A 57 1.29 7.38 -6.62
N GLY A 58 0.47 8.31 -6.15
CA GLY A 58 0.40 9.68 -6.68
C GLY A 58 1.73 10.41 -6.57
N TRP A 59 2.44 10.25 -5.45
CA TRP A 59 3.77 10.82 -5.26
C TRP A 59 4.80 10.25 -6.25
N SER A 60 4.83 8.93 -6.40
CA SER A 60 5.78 8.24 -7.28
C SER A 60 5.54 8.60 -8.74
N VAL A 61 4.28 8.56 -9.19
CA VAL A 61 3.89 8.90 -10.55
C VAL A 61 4.09 10.39 -10.82
N GLY A 62 3.66 11.25 -9.90
CA GLY A 62 3.81 12.70 -10.01
C GLY A 62 5.27 13.13 -10.06
N GLY A 63 6.13 12.55 -9.22
CA GLY A 63 7.57 12.79 -9.23
C GLY A 63 8.24 12.41 -10.54
N TYR A 64 7.92 11.21 -11.07
CA TYR A 64 8.40 10.78 -12.38
C TYR A 64 7.94 11.71 -13.52
N LEU A 65 6.68 12.13 -13.49
CA LEU A 65 6.11 13.01 -14.52
C LEU A 65 6.76 14.39 -14.47
N CYS A 66 6.97 14.95 -13.28
CA CYS A 66 7.71 16.20 -13.08
C CYS A 66 9.14 16.09 -13.63
N ALA A 67 9.87 15.03 -13.28
CA ALA A 67 11.22 14.79 -13.79
C ALA A 67 11.25 14.62 -15.32
N SER A 68 10.26 13.93 -15.89
CA SER A 68 10.11 13.73 -17.33
C SER A 68 9.86 15.05 -18.06
N ILE A 69 8.96 15.90 -17.54
CA ILE A 69 8.71 17.24 -18.08
C ILE A 69 9.97 18.09 -18.01
N LEU A 70 10.71 18.09 -16.90
CA LEU A 70 11.97 18.83 -16.78
C LEU A 70 13.02 18.32 -17.77
N ALA A 71 13.13 17.01 -17.95
CA ALA A 71 14.05 16.42 -18.91
C ALA A 71 13.70 16.80 -20.37
N VAL A 72 12.41 16.80 -20.72
CA VAL A 72 11.94 17.19 -22.06
C VAL A 72 12.06 18.70 -22.28
N SER A 73 11.65 19.52 -21.31
CA SER A 73 11.57 20.99 -21.42
C SER A 73 12.92 21.70 -21.31
N ALA A 74 13.82 21.24 -20.43
CA ALA A 74 15.20 21.74 -20.41
C ALA A 74 15.95 21.35 -21.69
N GLY A 75 15.45 20.34 -22.41
CA GLY A 75 16.08 19.76 -23.59
C GLY A 75 17.43 19.12 -23.26
N ALA A 76 17.87 18.18 -24.09
CA ALA A 76 19.26 17.69 -24.04
C ALA A 76 20.29 18.76 -24.47
N ARG A 77 19.93 20.06 -24.44
CA ARG A 77 20.83 21.14 -24.83
C ARG A 77 21.83 21.37 -23.69
N PRO A 78 23.12 21.07 -23.91
CA PRO A 78 24.13 21.34 -22.90
C PRO A 78 24.13 22.84 -22.61
N ALA A 79 24.12 23.23 -21.34
CA ALA A 79 24.26 24.63 -20.92
C ALA A 79 25.57 25.28 -21.42
N GLY A 80 26.51 24.48 -21.95
CA GLY A 80 27.71 24.91 -22.65
C GLY A 80 28.59 23.72 -23.08
N PRO A 81 29.57 23.93 -23.98
CA PRO A 81 30.40 22.86 -24.57
C PRO A 81 31.19 22.07 -23.52
N ARG A 82 31.58 22.70 -22.42
CA ARG A 82 32.28 22.05 -21.29
C ARG A 82 31.44 20.98 -20.59
N ARG A 83 30.12 21.20 -20.41
CA ARG A 83 29.22 20.21 -19.81
C ARG A 83 28.85 19.08 -20.80
N ALA A 84 28.89 19.35 -22.11
CA ALA A 84 28.72 18.33 -23.14
C ALA A 84 29.89 17.33 -23.13
N ALA A 85 31.13 17.84 -23.06
CA ALA A 85 32.33 17.00 -23.01
C ALA A 85 32.36 16.06 -21.80
N ILE A 86 31.90 16.52 -20.62
CA ILE A 86 31.81 15.68 -19.40
C ILE A 86 30.80 14.54 -19.57
N ARG A 87 29.68 14.77 -20.28
CA ARG A 87 28.66 13.74 -20.54
C ARG A 87 29.05 12.73 -21.60
N LEU A 88 29.93 13.09 -22.53
CA LEU A 88 30.42 12.19 -23.59
C LEU A 88 31.62 11.35 -23.15
N ALA A 89 32.32 11.76 -22.08
CA ALA A 89 33.49 11.05 -21.55
C ALA A 89 33.15 10.06 -20.41
N ALA A 90 31.89 10.04 -19.94
CA ALA A 90 31.35 9.04 -19.02
C ALA A 90 30.56 7.99 -19.81
#